data_AF-A0A8T5JV73-F1
#
_entry.id   AF-A0A8T5JV73-F1
#
_cell.length_a   1.000
_cell.length_b   1.000
_cell.length_c   1.000
_cell.angle_alpha   90.00
_cell.angle_beta   90.00
_cell.angle_gamma   90.00
#
_symmetry.space_group_name_H-M   'P 1'
#
loop_
_entity.id
_entity.type
_entity.pdbx_description
1 polymer ?
#
loop_
_entity_poly.entity_id
_entity_poly.type
_entity_poly.pdbx_seq_one_letter_code
_entity_poly.pdbx_strand_id
1 'polypeptide(L)'
;VIPNESGRYLVSTCKYIDTLLVKFYGKTSFYNVNNTEELLGHLIIGLAPHTSVGIVGRIIGYTETHVCFATPNWHSAKRRDADGDADSIMLLMDSLLNFSRQYLSDRIGGLMDAPLLVQPLVLPHESQPQAHNLEVTKIFPLDFFESTYQESKASDANSVEIIKSRIGTRRQFYDFHFTHSTSSLTTSKPRSAYSTLGSMLDKFDMQVRNAELIDVVNPSELVSNVISTHLVPDIMGNLRAYARQSFRCTACGKSYRRMPLIQTCVCGHKLIATITRGSVEKYLKLAKRLVDKYDVGAYQRGRIYALSDEIDLVFGKSEGDQSLLTDYA
;
A
#
# COMPACT_ATOMS: atom_id res chain seq x y z
N VAL A 1 10.43 -2.53 17.52
CA VAL A 1 9.65 -3.78 17.63
C VAL A 1 9.16 -4.13 16.24
N ILE A 2 9.44 -5.34 15.76
CA ILE A 2 9.12 -5.74 14.37
C ILE A 2 8.01 -6.81 14.33
N PRO A 3 7.29 -6.97 13.21
CA PRO A 3 6.33 -8.06 13.05
C PRO A 3 6.99 -9.43 13.28
N ASN A 4 6.29 -10.34 13.96
CA ASN A 4 6.77 -11.70 14.22
C ASN A 4 7.06 -12.46 12.92
N GLU A 5 6.21 -12.26 11.89
CA GLU A 5 6.42 -12.82 10.54
C GLU A 5 7.76 -12.36 9.94
N SER A 6 8.08 -11.07 10.06
CA SER A 6 9.38 -10.53 9.62
C SER A 6 10.54 -11.11 10.43
N GLY A 7 10.36 -11.26 11.75
CA GLY A 7 11.35 -11.91 12.62
C GLY A 7 11.68 -13.33 12.17
N ARG A 8 10.66 -14.16 11.88
CA ARG A 8 10.85 -15.52 11.37
C ARG A 8 11.61 -15.55 10.04
N TYR A 9 11.30 -14.60 9.14
CA TYR A 9 12.03 -14.47 7.88
C TYR A 9 13.50 -14.09 8.12
N LEU A 10 13.77 -13.13 9.00
CA LEU A 10 15.13 -12.70 9.34
C LEU A 10 15.95 -13.82 9.98
N VAL A 11 15.35 -14.72 10.78
CA VAL A 11 16.05 -15.91 11.31
C VAL A 11 16.55 -16.81 10.17
N SER A 12 15.75 -17.01 9.13
CA SER A 12 16.17 -17.73 7.93
C SER A 12 17.31 -17.01 7.20
N THR A 13 17.26 -15.68 7.12
CA THR A 13 18.36 -14.86 6.57
C THR A 13 19.63 -14.98 7.41
N CYS A 14 19.54 -14.98 8.75
CA CYS A 14 20.69 -15.21 9.64
C CYS A 14 21.37 -16.55 9.34
N LYS A 15 20.59 -17.64 9.22
CA LYS A 15 21.11 -18.98 8.86
C LYS A 15 21.77 -18.99 7.48
N TYR A 16 21.21 -18.26 6.52
CA TYR A 16 21.82 -18.07 5.21
C TYR A 16 23.16 -17.34 5.33
N ILE A 17 23.25 -16.23 6.08
CA ILE A 17 24.49 -15.47 6.27
C ILE A 17 25.55 -16.30 6.97
N ASP A 18 25.20 -17.06 8.00
CA ASP A 18 26.15 -17.94 8.67
C ASP A 18 26.65 -19.04 7.74
N THR A 19 25.77 -19.63 6.93
CA THR A 19 26.15 -20.62 5.92
C THR A 19 27.07 -20.01 4.86
N LEU A 20 26.79 -18.78 4.42
CA LEU A 20 27.61 -18.04 3.48
C LEU A 20 29.00 -17.74 4.06
N LEU A 21 29.08 -17.28 5.30
CA LEU A 21 30.34 -17.03 6.00
C LEU A 21 31.20 -18.29 6.11
N VAL A 22 30.61 -19.40 6.54
CA VAL A 22 31.33 -20.67 6.74
C VAL A 22 31.73 -21.31 5.41
N LYS A 23 30.77 -21.50 4.49
CA LYS A 23 30.99 -22.30 3.29
C LYS A 23 31.70 -21.54 2.17
N PHE A 24 31.41 -20.25 2.02
CA PHE A 24 31.95 -19.46 0.91
C PHE A 24 33.17 -18.64 1.33
N TYR A 25 33.09 -17.96 2.48
CA TYR A 25 34.17 -17.08 2.95
C TYR A 25 35.18 -17.78 3.88
N GLY A 26 34.92 -19.01 4.33
CA GLY A 26 35.79 -19.73 5.28
C GLY A 26 35.94 -19.02 6.63
N LYS A 27 34.93 -18.26 7.05
CA LYS A 27 34.88 -17.50 8.31
C LYS A 27 33.98 -18.19 9.33
N THR A 28 34.12 -17.80 10.58
CA THR A 28 33.21 -18.24 11.64
C THR A 28 31.80 -17.68 11.40
N SER A 29 30.78 -18.43 11.82
CA SER A 29 29.41 -17.92 11.86
C SER A 29 29.29 -16.70 12.78
N PHE A 30 28.34 -15.82 12.47
CA PHE A 30 28.16 -14.53 13.15
C PHE A 30 26.89 -14.52 14.01
N TYR A 31 25.74 -14.93 13.46
CA TYR A 31 24.46 -14.84 14.16
C TYR A 31 24.24 -16.04 15.09
N ASN A 32 24.40 -17.26 14.59
CA ASN A 32 24.11 -18.51 15.29
C ASN A 32 22.69 -18.56 15.90
N VAL A 33 21.73 -17.93 15.23
CA VAL A 33 20.35 -17.76 15.68
C VAL A 33 19.46 -18.93 15.21
N ASN A 34 18.76 -19.57 16.14
CA ASN A 34 17.84 -20.67 15.88
C ASN A 34 16.36 -20.24 15.90
N ASN A 35 16.02 -19.31 16.80
CA ASN A 35 14.67 -18.83 17.05
C ASN A 35 14.63 -17.29 17.00
N THR A 36 13.43 -16.69 17.05
CA THR A 36 13.27 -15.24 16.98
C THR A 36 13.76 -14.52 18.25
N GLU A 37 13.75 -15.17 19.41
CA GLU A 37 14.20 -14.54 20.67
C GLU A 37 15.70 -14.23 20.64
N GLU A 38 16.50 -15.13 20.07
CA GLU A 38 17.94 -14.95 19.89
C GLU A 38 18.30 -13.82 18.90
N LEU A 39 17.35 -13.36 18.08
CA LEU A 39 17.56 -12.23 17.17
C LEU A 39 17.44 -10.86 17.90
N LEU A 40 16.98 -10.83 19.15
CA LEU A 40 16.91 -9.60 19.95
C LEU A 40 18.30 -9.00 20.17
N GLY A 41 18.40 -7.69 20.00
CA GLY A 41 19.66 -6.95 20.13
C GLY A 41 20.48 -6.86 18.84
N HIS A 42 20.22 -7.70 17.84
CA HIS A 42 20.88 -7.58 16.54
C HIS A 42 20.43 -6.31 15.79
N LEU A 43 21.35 -5.79 14.96
CA LEU A 43 21.15 -4.57 14.19
C LEU A 43 20.53 -4.86 12.84
N ILE A 44 19.56 -4.02 12.50
CA ILE A 44 18.90 -3.98 11.20
C ILE A 44 19.15 -2.63 10.55
N ILE A 45 19.02 -2.58 9.23
CA ILE A 45 18.87 -1.34 8.47
C ILE A 45 17.40 -1.24 8.11
N GLY A 46 16.78 -0.12 8.45
CA GLY A 46 15.52 0.30 7.85
C GLY A 46 15.80 1.15 6.63
N LEU A 47 15.15 0.86 5.50
CA LEU A 47 15.29 1.62 4.27
C LEU A 47 13.91 1.90 3.67
N ALA A 48 13.62 3.18 3.49
CA ALA A 48 12.39 3.61 2.87
C ALA A 48 12.46 3.53 1.34
N PRO A 49 11.39 3.10 0.67
CA PRO A 49 11.19 3.35 -0.75
C PRO A 49 11.47 4.81 -1.16
N HIS A 50 12.05 4.97 -2.34
CA HIS A 50 12.52 6.21 -2.94
C HIS A 50 13.66 6.93 -2.19
N THR A 51 14.36 6.20 -1.32
CA THR A 51 15.55 6.72 -0.60
C THR A 51 16.76 5.83 -0.82
N SER A 52 17.95 6.36 -0.51
CA SER A 52 19.23 5.66 -0.65
C SER A 52 20.07 5.65 0.64
N VAL A 53 19.48 6.10 1.74
CA VAL A 53 20.12 6.15 3.06
C VAL A 53 19.39 5.18 3.98
N GLY A 54 20.07 4.13 4.39
CA GLY A 54 19.59 3.18 5.39
C GLY A 54 19.83 3.69 6.80
N ILE A 55 18.84 3.58 7.67
CA ILE A 55 18.96 3.99 9.09
C ILE A 55 19.11 2.73 9.94
N VAL A 56 20.18 2.68 10.73
CA VAL A 56 20.41 1.54 11.64
C VAL A 56 19.36 1.56 12.75
N GLY A 57 18.81 0.39 13.04
CA GLY A 57 17.90 0.13 14.15
C GLY A 57 18.34 -1.11 14.92
N ARG A 58 17.84 -1.24 16.15
CA ARG A 58 18.06 -2.43 16.97
C ARG A 58 16.74 -3.13 17.24
N ILE A 59 16.71 -4.44 17.06
CA ILE A 59 15.52 -5.24 17.39
C ILE A 59 15.44 -5.35 18.92
N ILE A 60 14.29 -4.95 19.48
CA ILE A 60 14.04 -4.98 20.94
C ILE A 60 12.78 -5.77 21.32
N GLY A 61 12.08 -6.34 20.34
CA GLY A 61 10.86 -7.10 20.58
C GLY A 61 10.08 -7.36 19.31
N TYR A 62 9.02 -8.16 19.46
CA TYR A 62 8.12 -8.58 18.38
C TYR A 62 6.68 -8.16 18.63
N THR A 63 5.90 -8.11 17.57
CA THR A 63 4.44 -7.90 17.61
C THR A 63 3.75 -8.90 16.68
N GLU A 64 2.55 -9.34 17.05
CA GLU A 64 1.70 -10.19 16.18
C GLU A 64 0.96 -9.38 15.09
N THR A 65 1.18 -8.06 15.03
CA THR A 65 0.66 -7.20 13.96
C THR A 65 1.62 -7.12 12.78
N HIS A 66 1.14 -6.64 11.62
CA HIS A 66 1.98 -6.39 10.43
C HIS A 66 2.63 -5.00 10.42
N VAL A 67 2.71 -4.34 11.58
CA VAL A 67 3.23 -2.98 11.70
C VAL A 67 4.59 -3.00 12.41
N CYS A 68 5.55 -2.24 11.88
CA CYS A 68 6.81 -1.99 12.57
C CYS A 68 6.65 -0.81 13.53
N PHE A 69 6.89 -1.04 14.82
CA PHE A 69 6.91 0.04 15.81
C PHE A 69 8.34 0.50 16.05
N ALA A 70 8.56 1.80 15.92
CA ALA A 70 9.81 2.45 16.30
C ALA A 70 9.53 3.87 16.81
N THR A 71 10.60 4.57 17.21
CA THR A 71 10.46 5.96 17.61
C THR A 71 10.09 6.82 16.39
N PRO A 72 9.33 7.92 16.60
CA PRO A 72 8.97 8.85 15.52
C PRO A 72 10.20 9.37 14.77
N ASN A 73 11.27 9.68 15.51
CA ASN A 73 12.53 10.12 14.92
C ASN A 73 13.18 9.04 14.02
N TRP A 74 13.05 7.76 14.37
CA TRP A 74 13.59 6.68 13.52
C TRP A 74 12.77 6.54 12.22
N HIS A 75 11.44 6.67 12.27
CA HIS A 75 10.61 6.72 11.05
C HIS A 75 10.94 7.96 10.21
N SER A 76 10.99 9.14 10.82
CA SER A 76 11.28 10.38 10.12
C SER A 76 12.69 10.44 9.53
N ALA A 77 13.70 9.86 10.19
CA ALA A 77 15.06 9.75 9.63
C ALA A 77 15.10 8.95 8.32
N LYS A 78 14.16 8.02 8.14
CA LYS A 78 13.96 7.29 6.88
C LYS A 78 13.09 8.03 5.88
N ARG A 79 12.71 9.29 6.15
CA ARG A 79 11.78 10.08 5.34
C ARG A 79 10.39 9.46 5.23
N ARG A 80 9.87 8.98 6.37
CA ARG A 80 8.53 8.41 6.49
C ARG A 80 7.64 9.33 7.31
N ASP A 81 6.48 9.64 6.76
CA ASP A 81 5.46 10.50 7.38
C ASP A 81 4.51 9.68 8.26
N ALA A 82 4.50 8.35 8.11
CA ALA A 82 3.71 7.40 8.89
C ALA A 82 2.18 7.55 8.73
N ASP A 83 1.73 8.00 7.57
CA ASP A 83 0.34 8.15 7.15
C ASP A 83 -0.19 6.94 6.35
N GLY A 84 0.48 5.78 6.47
CA GLY A 84 0.21 4.57 5.70
C GLY A 84 1.40 4.08 4.87
N ASP A 85 2.57 4.71 5.06
CA ASP A 85 3.80 4.34 4.37
C ASP A 85 4.25 2.89 4.62
N ALA A 86 4.78 2.28 3.57
CA ALA A 86 5.51 1.01 3.65
C ALA A 86 7.01 1.25 3.83
N ASP A 87 7.65 0.33 4.55
CA ASP A 87 9.06 0.42 4.91
C ASP A 87 9.71 -0.96 4.78
N SER A 88 11.02 -0.98 4.55
CA SER A 88 11.79 -2.23 4.43
C SER A 88 12.77 -2.36 5.58
N ILE A 89 12.97 -3.60 6.04
CA ILE A 89 13.98 -3.93 7.03
C ILE A 89 14.87 -5.04 6.49
N MET A 90 16.17 -4.89 6.69
CA MET A 90 17.19 -5.84 6.27
C MET A 90 18.23 -5.99 7.38
N LEU A 91 18.91 -7.13 7.45
CA LEU A 91 19.98 -7.33 8.43
C LEU A 91 21.19 -6.47 8.06
N LEU A 92 21.85 -5.88 9.06
CA LEU A 92 23.04 -5.06 8.83
C LEU A 92 24.14 -5.87 8.13
N MET A 93 24.47 -7.07 8.63
CA MET A 93 25.52 -7.90 8.04
C MET A 93 25.18 -8.37 6.62
N ASP A 94 23.90 -8.66 6.35
CA ASP A 94 23.44 -9.05 5.02
C ASP A 94 23.67 -7.94 4.00
N SER A 95 23.28 -6.71 4.38
CA SER A 95 23.51 -5.51 3.57
C SER A 95 24.99 -5.28 3.32
N LEU A 96 25.87 -5.53 4.29
CA LEU A 96 27.32 -5.32 4.10
C LEU A 96 27.97 -6.38 3.22
N LEU A 97 27.51 -7.63 3.28
CA LEU A 97 28.09 -8.75 2.52
C LEU A 97 27.56 -8.85 1.10
N ASN A 98 26.26 -8.64 0.91
CA ASN A 98 25.57 -8.99 -0.33
C ASN A 98 25.22 -7.78 -1.20
N PHE A 99 25.45 -6.55 -0.72
CA PHE A 99 25.27 -5.35 -1.51
C PHE A 99 26.50 -5.05 -2.37
N SER A 100 26.26 -4.76 -3.65
CA SER A 100 27.25 -4.15 -4.54
C SER A 100 26.56 -3.18 -5.48
N ARG A 101 27.19 -2.02 -5.73
CA ARG A 101 26.70 -1.05 -6.71
C ARG A 101 26.64 -1.62 -8.13
N GLN A 102 27.42 -2.67 -8.42
CA GLN A 102 27.42 -3.34 -9.73
C GLN A 102 26.12 -4.09 -10.02
N TYR A 103 25.31 -4.39 -9.00
CA TYR A 103 24.01 -5.04 -9.18
C TYR A 103 22.88 -4.04 -9.41
N LEU A 104 23.15 -2.75 -9.28
CA LEU A 104 22.15 -1.71 -9.48
C LEU A 104 21.89 -1.49 -10.97
N SER A 105 20.64 -1.20 -11.31
CA SER A 105 20.24 -0.90 -12.68
C SER A 105 20.81 0.45 -13.12
N ASP A 106 21.38 0.50 -14.32
CA ASP A 106 21.85 1.76 -14.93
C ASP A 106 20.70 2.68 -15.40
N ARG A 107 19.44 2.24 -15.27
CA ARG A 107 18.27 3.04 -15.62
C ARG A 107 17.95 4.07 -14.53
N ILE A 108 17.25 5.13 -14.92
CA ILE A 108 16.76 6.16 -14.01
C ILE A 108 15.97 5.50 -12.87
N GLY A 109 16.33 5.84 -11.63
CA GLY A 109 15.74 5.28 -10.42
C GLY A 109 16.43 4.02 -9.90
N GLY A 110 17.39 3.43 -10.62
CA GLY A 110 18.08 2.21 -10.18
C GLY A 110 18.99 2.37 -8.96
N LEU A 111 19.31 3.61 -8.57
CA LEU A 111 20.05 3.94 -7.34
C LEU A 111 19.15 4.13 -6.12
N MET A 112 17.84 4.29 -6.34
CA MET A 112 16.88 4.37 -5.24
C MET A 112 16.61 2.96 -4.71
N ASP A 113 16.14 2.87 -3.46
CA ASP A 113 15.80 1.61 -2.79
C ASP A 113 17.01 0.70 -2.49
N ALA A 114 18.21 1.28 -2.56
CA ALA A 114 19.47 0.63 -2.20
C ALA A 114 20.17 1.39 -1.07
N PRO A 115 20.73 0.70 -0.05
CA PRO A 115 21.41 1.35 1.08
C PRO A 115 22.81 1.85 0.68
N LEU A 116 22.88 2.89 -0.15
CA LEU A 116 24.14 3.50 -0.60
C LEU A 116 24.94 4.12 0.55
N LEU A 117 24.22 4.65 1.54
CA LEU A 117 24.76 5.19 2.77
C LEU A 117 24.02 4.56 3.94
N VAL A 118 24.71 4.39 5.06
CA VAL A 118 24.14 3.86 6.30
C VAL A 118 24.39 4.85 7.42
N GLN A 119 23.31 5.34 8.03
CA GLN A 119 23.36 6.26 9.16
C GLN A 119 23.20 5.46 10.46
N PRO A 120 24.24 5.42 11.32
CA PRO A 120 24.22 4.64 12.56
C PRO A 120 23.46 5.33 13.70
N LEU A 121 23.34 6.66 13.66
CA LEU A 121 22.78 7.47 14.74
C LEU A 121 21.68 8.37 14.20
N VAL A 122 20.53 8.36 14.87
CA VAL A 122 19.41 9.25 14.56
C VAL A 122 19.50 10.50 15.43
N LEU A 123 19.68 11.65 14.79
CA LEU A 123 19.71 12.94 15.46
C LEU A 123 18.36 13.67 15.25
N PRO A 124 17.63 14.02 16.32
CA PRO A 124 16.30 14.61 16.19
C PRO A 124 16.26 15.92 15.37
N HIS A 125 17.32 16.73 15.41
CA HIS A 125 17.39 17.96 14.62
C HIS A 125 17.48 17.73 13.10
N GLU A 126 17.92 16.54 12.66
CA GLU A 126 17.95 16.14 11.23
C GLU A 126 16.62 15.53 10.76
N SER A 127 15.72 15.23 11.70
CA SER A 127 14.39 14.68 11.39
C SER A 127 13.53 15.73 10.67
N GLN A 128 12.53 15.27 9.93
CA GLN A 128 11.62 16.14 9.21
C GLN A 128 10.70 16.92 10.18
N PRO A 129 10.15 18.07 9.77
CA PRO A 129 9.30 18.91 10.62
C PRO A 129 8.10 18.18 11.25
N GLN A 130 7.57 17.16 10.57
CA GLN A 130 6.45 16.33 11.05
C GLN A 130 6.78 15.68 12.41
N ALA A 131 7.98 15.12 12.56
CA ALA A 131 8.40 14.53 13.83
C ALA A 131 8.61 15.60 14.91
N HIS A 132 9.01 16.82 14.54
CA HIS A 132 9.21 17.91 15.49
C HIS A 132 7.91 18.40 16.13
N ASN A 133 6.78 18.21 15.43
CA ASN A 133 5.45 18.63 15.88
C ASN A 133 4.76 17.60 16.79
N LEU A 134 5.43 16.50 17.15
CA LEU A 134 4.85 15.53 18.07
C LEU A 134 4.86 16.04 19.51
N GLU A 135 3.71 15.90 20.16
CA GLU A 135 3.51 16.23 21.57
C GLU A 135 4.16 15.18 22.48
N VAL A 136 4.79 15.63 23.57
CA VAL A 136 5.55 14.77 24.48
C VAL A 136 5.15 14.97 25.95
N THR A 137 3.96 15.51 26.18
CA THR A 137 3.40 15.79 27.51
C THR A 137 2.67 14.57 28.09
N LYS A 138 2.56 14.51 29.42
CA LYS A 138 1.75 13.49 30.12
C LYS A 138 0.27 13.84 30.15
N ILE A 139 -0.03 15.12 30.31
CA ILE A 139 -1.37 15.67 30.49
C ILE A 139 -1.37 17.01 29.77
N PHE A 140 -2.43 17.30 29.02
CA PHE A 140 -2.60 18.62 28.43
C PHE A 140 -2.92 19.66 29.52
N PRO A 141 -2.28 20.84 29.47
CA PRO A 141 -2.57 21.91 30.42
C PRO A 141 -3.98 22.47 30.21
N LEU A 142 -4.55 23.07 31.27
CA LEU A 142 -5.87 23.71 31.20
C LEU A 142 -5.92 24.77 30.09
N ASP A 143 -4.88 25.60 29.99
CA ASP A 143 -4.75 26.67 28.99
C ASP A 143 -4.96 26.17 27.55
N PHE A 144 -4.53 24.94 27.25
CA PHE A 144 -4.76 24.34 25.93
C PHE A 144 -6.25 24.16 25.65
N PHE A 145 -7.01 23.62 26.61
CA PHE A 145 -8.46 23.42 26.47
C PHE A 145 -9.25 24.74 26.43
N GLU A 146 -8.81 25.77 27.16
CA GLU A 146 -9.42 27.10 27.07
C GLU A 146 -9.16 27.74 25.69
N SER A 147 -7.96 27.53 25.14
CA SER A 147 -7.56 28.01 23.81
C SER A 147 -8.37 27.34 22.68
N THR A 148 -8.78 26.08 22.83
CA THR A 148 -9.65 25.43 21.84
C THR A 148 -11.07 26.00 21.85
N TYR A 149 -11.57 26.42 23.02
CA TYR A 149 -12.88 27.07 23.13
C TYR A 149 -12.91 28.44 22.43
N GLN A 150 -11.74 29.10 22.32
CA GLN A 150 -11.56 30.37 21.63
C GLN A 150 -11.25 30.21 20.13
N GLU A 151 -11.24 28.98 19.61
CA GLU A 151 -10.88 28.67 18.21
C GLU A 151 -9.53 29.26 17.77
N SER A 152 -8.58 29.35 18.71
CA SER A 152 -7.23 29.81 18.42
C SER A 152 -6.52 28.88 17.44
N LYS A 153 -5.64 29.43 16.60
CA LYS A 153 -4.84 28.62 15.68
C LYS A 153 -3.84 27.79 16.46
N ALA A 154 -3.60 26.56 16.00
CA ALA A 154 -2.64 25.65 16.63
C ALA A 154 -1.22 26.23 16.74
N SER A 155 -0.83 27.14 15.84
CA SER A 155 0.48 27.83 15.91
C SER A 155 0.64 28.72 17.15
N ASP A 156 -0.48 29.18 17.71
CA ASP A 156 -0.50 30.16 18.79
C ASP A 156 -0.60 29.46 20.16
N ALA A 157 -0.92 28.16 20.17
CA ALA A 157 -1.02 27.30 21.34
C ALA A 157 0.37 26.84 21.82
N ASN A 158 1.08 27.70 22.54
CA ASN A 158 2.43 27.44 23.06
C ASN A 158 2.47 26.67 24.39
N SER A 159 1.32 26.32 24.96
CA SER A 159 1.22 25.65 26.26
C SER A 159 1.59 24.16 26.22
N VAL A 160 1.58 23.53 25.03
CA VAL A 160 1.88 22.10 24.85
C VAL A 160 3.35 21.90 24.46
N GLU A 161 4.05 21.04 25.21
CA GLU A 161 5.44 20.70 24.92
C GLU A 161 5.53 19.71 23.73
N ILE A 162 6.24 20.12 22.68
CA ILE A 162 6.48 19.33 21.46
C ILE A 162 7.97 18.95 21.34
N ILE A 163 8.30 17.96 20.51
CA ILE A 163 9.70 17.53 20.28
C ILE A 163 10.59 18.72 19.89
N LYS A 164 10.07 19.65 19.07
CA LYS A 164 10.79 20.87 18.63
C LYS A 164 11.36 21.68 19.80
N SER A 165 10.63 21.83 20.90
CA SER A 165 11.07 22.65 22.05
C SER A 165 12.24 22.01 22.81
N ARG A 166 12.49 20.71 22.61
CA ARG A 166 13.57 19.96 23.27
C ARG A 166 14.83 19.85 22.43
N ILE A 167 14.79 20.22 21.14
CA ILE A 167 15.94 20.14 20.23
C ILE A 167 17.11 20.98 20.78
N GLY A 168 18.32 20.44 20.71
CA GLY A 168 19.53 21.08 21.25
C GLY A 168 19.76 20.83 22.75
N THR A 169 18.78 20.28 23.47
CA THR A 169 18.93 19.84 24.86
C THR A 169 19.18 18.34 24.96
N ARG A 170 19.58 17.85 26.14
CA ARG A 170 19.70 16.40 26.39
C ARG A 170 18.35 15.67 26.30
N ARG A 171 17.24 16.35 26.62
CA ARG A 171 15.87 15.80 26.61
C ARG A 171 15.34 15.50 25.20
N GLN A 172 16.10 15.77 24.14
CA GLN A 172 15.72 15.37 22.77
C GLN A 172 15.69 13.84 22.56
N PHE A 173 16.36 13.07 23.43
CA PHE A 173 16.48 11.61 23.29
C PHE A 173 15.65 10.80 24.30
N TYR A 174 15.09 11.44 25.33
CA TYR A 174 14.40 10.74 26.42
C TYR A 174 13.22 11.55 26.95
N ASP A 175 12.48 10.98 27.91
CA ASP A 175 11.34 11.64 28.58
C ASP A 175 10.14 11.92 27.67
N PHE A 176 9.94 11.11 26.64
CA PHE A 176 8.75 11.20 25.79
C PHE A 176 7.58 10.53 26.52
N HIS A 177 6.50 11.29 26.69
CA HIS A 177 5.29 10.81 27.32
C HIS A 177 4.13 10.75 26.33
N PHE A 178 3.03 10.17 26.80
CA PHE A 178 1.77 10.05 26.09
C PHE A 178 0.64 10.34 27.08
N THR A 179 -0.49 10.80 26.55
CA THR A 179 -1.65 11.21 27.36
C THR A 179 -2.59 10.05 27.68
N HIS A 180 -2.70 9.07 26.80
CA HIS A 180 -3.63 7.94 26.92
C HIS A 180 -2.87 6.62 26.99
N SER A 181 -3.12 5.86 28.05
CA SER A 181 -2.57 4.51 28.21
C SER A 181 -3.43 3.49 27.47
N THR A 182 -2.77 2.51 26.85
CA THR A 182 -3.43 1.36 26.21
C THR A 182 -2.99 0.07 26.88
N SER A 183 -3.91 -0.89 27.04
CA SER A 183 -3.59 -2.21 27.63
C SER A 183 -2.75 -3.09 26.72
N SER A 184 -2.95 -2.97 25.40
CA SER A 184 -2.19 -3.70 24.38
C SER A 184 -1.93 -2.81 23.16
N LEU A 185 -0.78 -3.04 22.51
CA LEU A 185 -0.45 -2.47 21.20
C LEU A 185 -0.83 -3.40 20.04
N THR A 186 -1.44 -4.55 20.35
CA THR A 186 -1.90 -5.53 19.36
C THR A 186 -3.42 -5.49 19.22
N THR A 187 -3.88 -5.75 18.01
CA THR A 187 -5.29 -5.96 17.71
C THR A 187 -5.60 -7.45 17.66
N SER A 188 -6.87 -7.82 17.89
CA SER A 188 -7.33 -9.20 17.78
C SER A 188 -7.25 -9.75 16.35
N LYS A 189 -7.37 -8.87 15.35
CA LYS A 189 -7.20 -9.19 13.93
C LYS A 189 -6.06 -8.35 13.35
N PRO A 190 -4.90 -8.95 13.04
CA PRO A 190 -3.73 -8.22 12.56
C PRO A 190 -3.82 -7.86 11.07
N ARG A 191 -4.67 -8.56 10.30
CA ARG A 191 -4.88 -8.31 8.86
C ARG A 191 -6.23 -7.64 8.62
N SER A 192 -6.24 -6.66 7.72
CA SER A 192 -7.46 -6.02 7.26
C SER A 192 -8.34 -7.02 6.50
N ALA A 193 -9.66 -6.90 6.64
CA ALA A 193 -10.60 -7.71 5.85
C ALA A 193 -10.38 -7.52 4.34
N TYR A 194 -9.98 -6.30 3.95
CA TYR A 194 -9.73 -5.94 2.55
C TYR A 194 -8.65 -6.81 1.87
N SER A 195 -7.59 -7.20 2.58
CA SER A 195 -6.53 -8.06 2.01
C SER A 195 -6.92 -9.53 1.95
N THR A 196 -7.86 -9.96 2.80
CA THR A 196 -8.37 -11.35 2.81
C THR A 196 -9.47 -11.61 1.80
N LEU A 197 -10.17 -10.58 1.34
CA LEU A 197 -11.21 -10.71 0.33
C LEU A 197 -10.58 -10.87 -1.07
N GLY A 198 -11.04 -11.88 -1.80
CA GLY A 198 -10.52 -12.21 -3.13
C GLY A 198 -11.04 -11.27 -4.21
N SER A 199 -12.36 -11.28 -4.46
CA SER A 199 -12.93 -10.54 -5.57
C SER A 199 -13.19 -9.06 -5.21
N MET A 200 -13.07 -8.19 -6.21
CA MET A 200 -13.40 -6.78 -6.05
C MET A 200 -14.90 -6.56 -5.77
N LEU A 201 -15.76 -7.46 -6.27
CA LEU A 201 -17.20 -7.44 -5.97
C LEU A 201 -17.43 -7.68 -4.48
N ASP A 202 -16.76 -8.67 -3.87
CA ASP A 202 -16.89 -8.93 -2.43
C ASP A 202 -16.40 -7.75 -1.59
N LYS A 203 -15.30 -7.12 -2.02
CA LYS A 203 -14.75 -5.92 -1.35
C LYS A 203 -15.74 -4.77 -1.38
N PHE A 204 -16.35 -4.53 -2.54
CA PHE A 204 -17.35 -3.49 -2.70
C PHE A 204 -18.63 -3.80 -1.91
N ASP A 205 -19.14 -5.03 -1.99
CA ASP A 205 -20.33 -5.43 -1.23
C ASP A 205 -20.11 -5.31 0.28
N MET A 206 -18.90 -5.63 0.78
CA MET A 206 -18.53 -5.41 2.18
C MET A 206 -18.44 -3.92 2.53
N GLN A 207 -17.89 -3.08 1.64
CA GLN A 207 -17.82 -1.63 1.82
C GLN A 207 -19.22 -1.04 1.96
N VAL A 208 -20.16 -1.45 1.09
CA VAL A 208 -21.54 -0.97 1.12
C VAL A 208 -22.29 -1.49 2.34
N ARG A 209 -22.12 -2.76 2.72
CA ARG A 209 -22.69 -3.29 3.97
C ARG A 209 -22.19 -2.51 5.19
N ASN A 210 -20.91 -2.16 5.24
CA ASN A 210 -20.39 -1.33 6.32
C ASN A 210 -21.03 0.07 6.33
N ALA A 211 -21.25 0.67 5.17
CA ALA A 211 -21.94 1.95 5.06
C ALA A 211 -23.40 1.86 5.54
N GLU A 212 -24.10 0.76 5.23
CA GLU A 212 -25.48 0.52 5.72
C GLU A 212 -25.56 0.33 7.25
N LEU A 213 -24.45 -0.04 7.90
CA LEU A 213 -24.37 -0.20 9.36
C LEU A 213 -24.00 1.09 10.11
N ILE A 214 -23.45 2.10 9.43
CA ILE A 214 -22.94 3.32 10.05
C ILE A 214 -23.92 4.46 9.80
N ASP A 215 -24.53 4.97 10.88
CA ASP A 215 -25.59 6.00 10.83
C ASP A 215 -25.14 7.31 10.15
N VAL A 216 -23.87 7.70 10.33
CA VAL A 216 -23.31 8.93 9.74
C VAL A 216 -23.09 8.82 8.23
N VAL A 217 -23.01 7.61 7.66
CA VAL A 217 -22.64 7.40 6.26
C VAL A 217 -23.90 7.18 5.43
N ASN A 218 -24.09 7.99 4.37
CA ASN A 218 -25.17 7.78 3.42
C ASN A 218 -24.77 6.74 2.35
N PRO A 219 -25.39 5.55 2.30
CA PRO A 219 -25.04 4.51 1.33
C PRO A 219 -25.31 4.93 -0.13
N SER A 220 -26.38 5.68 -0.38
CA SER A 220 -26.74 6.15 -1.72
C SER A 220 -25.71 7.13 -2.28
N GLU A 221 -25.21 8.03 -1.44
CA GLU A 221 -24.15 8.97 -1.81
C GLU A 221 -22.83 8.24 -2.08
N LEU A 222 -22.46 7.28 -1.23
CA LEU A 222 -21.28 6.44 -1.43
C LEU A 222 -21.33 5.72 -2.78
N VAL A 223 -22.45 5.05 -3.07
CA VAL A 223 -22.65 4.31 -4.31
C VAL A 223 -22.61 5.25 -5.52
N SER A 224 -23.27 6.40 -5.44
CA SER A 224 -23.25 7.44 -6.47
C SER A 224 -21.82 7.93 -6.76
N ASN A 225 -21.04 8.18 -5.71
CA ASN A 225 -19.64 8.59 -5.84
C ASN A 225 -18.82 7.50 -6.53
N VAL A 226 -18.91 6.24 -6.09
CA VAL A 226 -18.15 5.12 -6.69
C VAL A 226 -18.52 4.89 -8.16
N ILE A 227 -19.79 5.02 -8.52
CA ILE A 227 -20.23 4.94 -9.92
C ILE A 227 -19.54 6.02 -10.75
N SER A 228 -19.54 7.26 -10.26
CA SER A 228 -19.02 8.42 -11.00
C SER A 228 -17.49 8.46 -11.11
N THR A 229 -16.77 8.07 -10.06
CA THR A 229 -15.30 8.20 -9.98
C THR A 229 -14.55 6.97 -10.47
N HIS A 230 -15.14 5.77 -10.33
CA HIS A 230 -14.45 4.51 -10.63
C HIS A 230 -15.15 3.71 -11.73
N LEU A 231 -16.42 3.32 -11.53
CA LEU A 231 -17.06 2.35 -12.43
C LEU A 231 -17.27 2.90 -13.84
N VAL A 232 -17.85 4.09 -13.98
CA VAL A 232 -18.11 4.70 -15.29
C VAL A 232 -16.82 5.04 -16.04
N PRO A 233 -15.82 5.71 -15.43
CA PRO A 233 -14.53 5.93 -16.07
C PRO A 233 -13.84 4.64 -16.53
N ASP A 234 -13.87 3.57 -15.73
CA ASP A 234 -13.28 2.28 -16.09
C ASP A 234 -13.98 1.62 -17.27
N ILE A 235 -15.31 1.57 -17.26
CA ILE A 235 -16.10 0.96 -18.36
C ILE A 235 -15.86 1.73 -19.66
N MET A 236 -15.96 3.05 -19.63
CA MET A 236 -15.73 3.90 -20.81
C MET A 236 -14.28 3.82 -21.29
N GLY A 237 -13.32 3.81 -20.37
CA GLY A 237 -11.90 3.69 -20.65
C GLY A 237 -11.59 2.37 -21.35
N ASN A 238 -12.09 1.25 -20.80
CA ASN A 238 -11.91 -0.07 -21.37
C ASN A 238 -12.59 -0.22 -22.73
N LEU A 239 -13.80 0.33 -22.92
CA LEU A 239 -14.50 0.30 -24.21
C LEU A 239 -13.73 1.09 -25.29
N ARG A 240 -13.27 2.30 -24.97
CA ARG A 240 -12.44 3.12 -25.88
C ARG A 240 -11.12 2.44 -26.20
N ALA A 241 -10.49 1.84 -25.20
CA ALA A 241 -9.23 1.12 -25.38
C ALA A 241 -9.43 -0.14 -26.23
N TYR A 242 -10.53 -0.88 -26.03
CA TYR A 242 -10.90 -2.04 -26.85
C TYR A 242 -11.05 -1.67 -28.34
N ALA A 243 -11.71 -0.55 -28.64
CA ALA A 243 -11.87 -0.08 -30.02
C ALA A 243 -10.55 0.35 -30.70
N ARG A 244 -9.55 0.76 -29.90
CA ARG A 244 -8.24 1.27 -30.40
C ARG A 244 -7.08 0.30 -30.19
N GLN A 245 -7.36 -0.91 -29.72
CA GLN A 245 -6.35 -1.83 -29.22
C GLN A 245 -5.38 -2.33 -30.31
N SER A 246 -4.27 -2.90 -29.85
CA SER A 246 -3.30 -3.59 -30.70
C SER A 246 -3.38 -5.11 -30.51
N PHE A 247 -2.77 -5.85 -31.43
CA PHE A 247 -2.70 -7.29 -31.40
C PHE A 247 -1.27 -7.75 -31.14
N ARG A 248 -1.07 -8.61 -30.13
CA ARG A 248 0.25 -9.12 -29.74
C ARG A 248 0.39 -10.58 -30.12
N CYS A 249 1.55 -10.95 -30.66
CA CYS A 249 1.89 -12.35 -30.89
C CYS A 249 2.36 -13.02 -29.60
N THR A 250 1.82 -14.20 -29.28
CA THR A 250 2.18 -14.97 -28.08
C THR A 250 3.59 -15.55 -28.13
N ALA A 251 4.13 -15.83 -29.33
CA ALA A 251 5.47 -16.41 -29.48
C ALA A 251 6.58 -15.35 -29.54
N CYS A 252 6.50 -14.41 -30.49
CA CYS A 252 7.58 -13.42 -30.71
C CYS A 252 7.37 -12.10 -29.98
N GLY A 253 6.22 -11.89 -29.33
CA GLY A 253 5.91 -10.64 -28.62
C GLY A 253 5.69 -9.41 -29.50
N LYS A 254 5.81 -9.52 -30.83
CA LYS A 254 5.61 -8.40 -31.76
C LYS A 254 4.16 -7.91 -31.70
N SER A 255 4.02 -6.58 -31.67
CA SER A 255 2.72 -5.89 -31.58
C SER A 255 2.34 -5.28 -32.93
N TYR A 256 1.10 -5.46 -33.32
CA TYR A 256 0.52 -4.97 -34.58
C TYR A 256 -0.66 -4.05 -34.27
N ARG A 257 -0.69 -2.86 -34.90
CA ARG A 257 -1.81 -1.93 -34.73
C ARG A 257 -3.12 -2.46 -35.31
N ARG A 258 -3.06 -3.32 -36.33
CA ARG A 258 -4.21 -3.95 -36.98
C ARG A 258 -3.91 -5.42 -37.21
N MET A 259 -4.94 -6.26 -37.21
CA MET A 259 -4.79 -7.66 -37.58
C MET A 259 -4.30 -7.75 -39.04
N PRO A 260 -3.19 -8.44 -39.33
CA PRO A 260 -2.79 -8.74 -40.71
C PRO A 260 -3.89 -9.52 -41.43
N LEU A 261 -4.03 -9.34 -42.75
CA LEU A 261 -5.04 -10.05 -43.55
C LEU A 261 -4.87 -11.57 -43.50
N ILE A 262 -3.65 -12.05 -43.25
CA ILE A 262 -3.30 -13.47 -43.07
C ILE A 262 -3.81 -14.01 -41.70
N GLN A 263 -4.33 -13.14 -40.82
CA GLN A 263 -4.84 -13.43 -39.46
C GLN A 263 -3.82 -14.08 -38.50
N THR A 264 -2.59 -14.27 -38.94
CA THR A 264 -1.47 -14.77 -38.13
C THR A 264 -0.33 -13.75 -38.11
N CYS A 265 0.54 -13.89 -37.12
CA CYS A 265 1.80 -13.18 -37.11
C CYS A 265 2.70 -13.68 -38.24
N VAL A 266 3.69 -12.88 -38.67
CA VAL A 266 4.72 -13.29 -39.63
C VAL A 266 5.45 -14.59 -39.20
N CYS A 267 5.51 -14.87 -37.90
CA CYS A 267 6.06 -16.11 -37.36
C CYS A 267 5.06 -17.30 -37.32
N GLY A 268 3.92 -17.21 -38.02
CA GLY A 268 2.89 -18.26 -38.12
C GLY A 268 2.00 -18.46 -36.88
N HIS A 269 2.23 -17.71 -35.80
CA HIS A 269 1.48 -17.87 -34.55
C HIS A 269 0.27 -16.93 -34.47
N LYS A 270 -0.74 -17.35 -33.70
CA LYS A 270 -1.96 -16.58 -33.47
C LYS A 270 -1.67 -15.25 -32.77
N LEU A 271 -2.40 -14.23 -33.18
CA LEU A 271 -2.40 -12.92 -32.54
C LEU A 271 -3.54 -12.84 -31.52
N ILE A 272 -3.23 -12.33 -30.33
CA ILE A 272 -4.21 -12.09 -29.27
C ILE A 272 -4.50 -10.59 -29.15
N ALA A 273 -5.76 -10.25 -28.94
CA ALA A 273 -6.18 -8.90 -28.59
C ALA A 273 -5.64 -8.55 -27.20
N THR A 274 -5.17 -7.31 -27.00
CA THR A 274 -4.66 -6.87 -25.68
C THR A 274 -5.78 -6.69 -24.65
N ILE A 275 -6.99 -6.41 -25.10
CA ILE A 275 -8.16 -6.18 -24.25
C ILE A 275 -9.26 -7.15 -24.69
N THR A 276 -9.80 -7.90 -23.73
CA THR A 276 -10.85 -8.91 -23.98
C THR A 276 -12.24 -8.30 -23.74
N ARG A 277 -13.28 -8.84 -24.40
CA ARG A 277 -14.69 -8.46 -24.15
C ARG A 277 -15.06 -8.51 -22.67
N GLY A 278 -14.68 -9.60 -22.00
CA GLY A 278 -14.96 -9.79 -20.57
C GLY A 278 -14.34 -8.71 -19.66
N SER A 279 -13.25 -8.07 -20.07
CA SER A 279 -12.66 -6.95 -19.31
C SER A 279 -13.51 -5.68 -19.36
N VAL A 280 -14.24 -5.46 -20.47
CA VAL A 280 -15.17 -4.33 -20.63
C VAL A 280 -16.46 -4.58 -19.86
N GLU A 281 -17.00 -5.80 -19.94
CA GLU A 281 -18.29 -6.16 -19.31
C GLU A 281 -18.20 -6.41 -17.80
N LYS A 282 -16.99 -6.61 -17.26
CA LYS A 282 -16.74 -7.00 -15.85
C LYS A 282 -17.52 -6.15 -14.84
N TYR A 283 -17.55 -4.84 -15.03
CA TYR A 283 -18.17 -3.90 -14.08
C TYR A 283 -19.59 -3.47 -14.47
N LEU A 284 -20.04 -3.76 -15.69
CA LEU A 284 -21.37 -3.36 -16.16
C LEU A 284 -22.47 -4.03 -15.32
N LYS A 285 -22.32 -5.33 -15.05
CA LYS A 285 -23.28 -6.09 -14.22
C LYS A 285 -23.39 -5.52 -12.80
N LEU A 286 -22.26 -5.16 -12.21
CA LEU A 286 -22.24 -4.51 -10.89
C LEU A 286 -22.94 -3.15 -10.95
N ALA A 287 -22.58 -2.31 -11.93
CA ALA A 287 -23.13 -0.96 -12.04
C ALA A 287 -24.66 -0.96 -12.19
N LYS A 288 -25.22 -1.85 -13.01
CA LYS A 288 -26.68 -2.03 -13.14
C LYS A 288 -27.32 -2.37 -11.79
N ARG A 289 -26.81 -3.41 -11.12
CA ARG A 289 -27.29 -3.85 -9.80
C ARG A 289 -27.32 -2.71 -8.77
N LEU A 290 -26.34 -1.81 -8.81
CA LEU A 290 -26.24 -0.69 -7.86
C LEU A 290 -27.23 0.44 -8.14
N VAL A 291 -27.40 0.79 -9.41
CA VAL A 291 -28.34 1.80 -9.87
C VAL A 291 -29.80 1.41 -9.61
N ASP A 292 -30.08 0.11 -9.60
CA ASP A 292 -31.40 -0.44 -9.32
C ASP A 292 -31.66 -0.56 -7.82
N LYS A 293 -30.63 -0.88 -7.01
CA LYS A 293 -30.75 -1.04 -5.55
C LYS A 293 -30.75 0.30 -4.80
N TYR A 294 -29.95 1.27 -5.23
CA TYR A 294 -29.77 2.55 -4.54
C TYR A 294 -30.31 3.72 -5.35
N ASP A 295 -30.75 4.77 -4.65
CA ASP A 295 -31.16 6.02 -5.29
C ASP A 295 -29.93 6.87 -5.65
N VAL A 296 -29.47 6.72 -6.89
CA VAL A 296 -28.28 7.41 -7.43
C VAL A 296 -28.63 8.56 -8.39
N GLY A 297 -29.92 8.92 -8.46
CA GLY A 297 -30.43 9.95 -9.36
C GLY A 297 -30.56 9.52 -10.83
N ALA A 298 -31.42 10.23 -11.57
CA ALA A 298 -31.80 9.87 -12.94
C ALA A 298 -30.63 9.92 -13.94
N TYR A 299 -29.70 10.87 -13.77
CA TYR A 299 -28.57 11.03 -14.69
C TYR A 299 -27.62 9.84 -14.64
N GLN A 300 -27.20 9.41 -13.45
CA GLN A 300 -26.28 8.28 -13.31
C GLN A 300 -26.94 6.98 -13.78
N ARG A 301 -28.23 6.81 -13.46
CA ARG A 301 -29.04 5.70 -13.95
C ARG A 301 -29.04 5.65 -15.47
N GLY A 302 -29.49 6.73 -16.12
CA GLY A 302 -29.53 6.83 -17.58
C GLY A 302 -28.17 6.59 -18.23
N ARG A 303 -27.09 7.09 -17.61
CA ARG A 303 -25.72 6.91 -18.11
C ARG A 303 -25.27 5.45 -18.11
N ILE A 304 -25.57 4.69 -17.06
CA ILE A 304 -25.22 3.26 -17.00
C ILE A 304 -26.03 2.44 -18.02
N TYR A 305 -27.32 2.73 -18.18
CA TYR A 305 -28.15 2.06 -19.17
C TYR A 305 -27.69 2.37 -20.60
N ALA A 306 -27.41 3.64 -20.92
CA ALA A 306 -26.86 4.04 -22.22
C ALA A 306 -25.51 3.35 -22.52
N LEU A 307 -24.64 3.21 -21.51
CA LEU A 307 -23.37 2.48 -21.66
C LEU A 307 -23.59 0.99 -21.88
N SER A 308 -24.62 0.40 -21.28
CA SER A 308 -25.00 -0.99 -21.58
C SER A 308 -25.38 -1.13 -23.04
N ASP A 309 -26.27 -0.26 -23.51
CA ASP A 309 -26.77 -0.33 -24.89
C ASP A 309 -25.61 -0.12 -25.88
N GLU A 310 -24.67 0.78 -25.59
CA GLU A 310 -23.46 0.97 -26.40
C GLU A 310 -22.59 -0.28 -26.45
N ILE A 311 -22.38 -0.96 -25.32
CA ILE A 311 -21.62 -2.22 -25.25
C ILE A 311 -22.34 -3.32 -26.05
N ASP A 312 -23.65 -3.44 -25.89
CA ASP A 312 -24.46 -4.44 -26.60
C ASP A 312 -24.46 -4.18 -28.11
N LEU A 313 -24.45 -2.92 -28.55
CA LEU A 313 -24.30 -2.54 -29.96
C LEU A 313 -22.91 -2.87 -30.52
N VAL A 314 -21.85 -2.67 -29.73
CA VAL A 314 -20.46 -2.91 -30.18
C VAL A 314 -20.14 -4.40 -30.29
N PHE A 315 -20.61 -5.21 -29.35
CA PHE A 315 -20.28 -6.64 -29.30
C PHE A 315 -21.36 -7.54 -29.92
N GLY A 316 -22.58 -7.04 -30.10
CA GLY A 316 -23.74 -7.84 -30.44
C GLY A 316 -24.17 -8.77 -29.30
N LYS A 317 -25.35 -9.38 -29.46
CA LYS A 317 -25.80 -10.48 -28.59
C LYS A 317 -24.82 -11.64 -28.67
N SER A 318 -24.54 -12.28 -27.54
CA SER A 318 -23.62 -13.41 -27.47
C SER A 318 -24.10 -14.58 -28.35
N GLU A 319 -23.17 -15.28 -29.03
CA GLU A 319 -23.48 -16.61 -29.58
C GLU A 319 -23.91 -17.52 -28.43
N GLY A 320 -25.21 -17.81 -28.33
CA GLY A 320 -25.81 -18.60 -27.26
C GLY A 320 -26.98 -17.95 -26.50
N ASP A 321 -27.34 -16.69 -26.79
CA ASP A 321 -28.59 -16.10 -26.29
C ASP A 321 -29.79 -16.72 -27.03
N GLN A 322 -30.17 -17.93 -26.60
CA GLN A 322 -31.44 -18.53 -26.96
C GLN A 322 -32.54 -17.61 -26.41
N SER A 323 -33.27 -16.95 -27.30
CA SER A 323 -34.41 -16.12 -26.92
C SER A 323 -35.39 -16.95 -26.11
N LEU A 324 -35.66 -16.54 -24.87
CA LEU A 324 -36.62 -17.18 -24.00
C LEU A 324 -38.02 -16.80 -24.49
N LEU A 325 -38.99 -17.71 -24.35
CA LEU A 325 -40.37 -17.46 -24.79
C LEU A 325 -40.99 -16.23 -24.09
N THR A 326 -40.45 -15.86 -22.92
CA THR A 326 -40.82 -14.70 -22.11
C THR A 326 -40.34 -13.36 -22.70
N ASP A 327 -39.38 -13.37 -23.62
CA ASP A 327 -38.86 -12.15 -24.24
C ASP A 327 -39.83 -11.54 -25.27
N TYR A 328 -40.90 -12.27 -25.61
CA TYR A 328 -41.95 -11.88 -26.55
C TYR A 328 -43.33 -11.66 -25.90
N ALA A 329 -43.41 -11.69 -24.57
CA ALA A 329 -44.66 -11.57 -23.82
C ALA A 329 -44.93 -10.15 -23.30
#